data_AF-A0A6L8HVU3-F1
#
_entry.id   AF-A0A6L8HVU3-F1
#
_cell.length_a   1.000
_cell.length_b   1.000
_cell.length_c   1.000
_cell.angle_alpha   90.00
_cell.angle_beta   90.00
_cell.angle_gamma   90.00
#
_symmetry.space_group_name_H-M   'P 1'
#
loop_
_entity.id
_entity.type
_entity.pdbx_description
1 polymer ?
#
loop_
_entity_poly.entity_id
_entity_poly.type
_entity_poly.pdbx_seq_one_letter_code
_entity_poly.pdbx_strand_id
1 'polypeptide(L)'
;MSVQTFGLDAFRRAVESGMDLAARAHEYAGASPVLEPLSTPALGIVCFRVNPGGDLLDEAALEGVNRTVLAQMFWDDPAFMSSTMLHGTFALRMCIINHTTTWDDVRETLEAVERFGRKALSERGAPSG
;
A
#
# COMPACT_ATOMS: atom_id res chain seq x y z
N MET A 1 -22.40 -18.53 15.33
CA MET A 1 -21.73 -18.84 16.62
C MET A 1 -20.63 -17.85 16.99
N SER A 2 -19.96 -17.15 16.05
CA SER A 2 -18.79 -16.31 16.36
C SER A 2 -19.04 -15.14 17.33
N VAL A 3 -20.16 -14.41 17.20
CA VAL A 3 -20.51 -13.33 18.16
C VAL A 3 -20.81 -13.89 19.56
N GLN A 4 -21.41 -15.07 19.65
CA GLN A 4 -21.69 -15.73 20.93
C GLN A 4 -20.41 -16.22 21.62
N THR A 5 -19.38 -16.58 20.83
CA THR A 5 -18.09 -17.05 21.34
C THR A 5 -17.14 -15.91 21.73
N PHE A 6 -17.01 -14.89 20.89
CA PHE A 6 -16.02 -13.82 21.06
C PHE A 6 -16.59 -12.52 21.63
N GLY A 7 -17.93 -12.37 21.61
CA GLY A 7 -18.61 -11.14 21.99
C GLY A 7 -18.48 -10.03 20.94
N LEU A 8 -19.40 -9.08 20.97
CA LEU A 8 -19.43 -7.96 20.02
C LEU A 8 -18.20 -7.03 20.16
N ASP A 9 -17.67 -6.90 21.38
CA ASP A 9 -16.52 -6.03 21.65
C ASP A 9 -15.24 -6.50 20.95
N ALA A 10 -15.05 -7.82 20.79
CA ALA A 10 -13.91 -8.35 20.05
C ALA A 10 -13.98 -7.98 18.57
N PHE A 11 -15.16 -8.07 17.94
CA PHE A 11 -15.36 -7.63 16.56
C PHE A 11 -15.16 -6.13 16.40
N ARG A 12 -15.68 -5.34 17.34
CA ARG A 12 -15.49 -3.89 17.36
C ARG A 12 -14.00 -3.53 17.37
N ARG A 13 -13.23 -4.10 18.31
CA ARG A 13 -11.78 -3.87 18.40
C ARG A 13 -11.04 -4.28 17.13
N ALA A 14 -11.40 -5.41 16.54
CA ALA A 14 -10.77 -5.87 15.29
C ALA A 14 -11.00 -4.88 14.13
N VAL A 15 -12.23 -4.37 13.98
CA VAL A 15 -12.58 -3.37 12.96
C VAL A 15 -11.87 -2.05 13.22
N GLU A 16 -11.91 -1.54 14.46
CA GLU A 16 -11.24 -0.31 14.87
C GLU A 16 -9.72 -0.40 14.62
N SER A 17 -9.09 -1.51 14.99
CA SER A 17 -7.66 -1.74 14.74
C SER A 17 -7.31 -1.70 13.24
N GLY A 18 -8.14 -2.29 12.38
CA GLY A 18 -7.92 -2.23 10.92
C GLY A 18 -8.01 -0.81 10.38
N MET A 19 -8.98 -0.02 10.86
CA MET A 19 -9.15 1.39 10.50
C MET A 19 -7.96 2.23 10.97
N ASP A 20 -7.47 2.02 12.19
CA ASP A 20 -6.31 2.71 12.75
C ASP A 20 -5.03 2.41 11.95
N LEU A 21 -4.82 1.15 11.58
CA LEU A 21 -3.65 0.75 10.78
C LEU A 21 -3.69 1.38 9.38
N ALA A 22 -4.86 1.45 8.75
CA ALA A 22 -5.00 2.11 7.44
C ALA A 22 -4.76 3.63 7.52
N ALA A 23 -5.19 4.27 8.62
CA ALA A 23 -4.90 5.68 8.88
C ALA A 23 -3.39 5.92 9.03
N ARG A 24 -2.70 5.11 9.85
CA ARG A 24 -1.24 5.19 10.02
C ARG A 24 -0.47 4.90 8.72
N ALA A 25 -0.93 3.94 7.92
CA ALA A 25 -0.33 3.64 6.63
C ALA A 25 -0.43 4.82 5.65
N HIS A 26 -1.55 5.54 5.68
CA HIS A 26 -1.73 6.76 4.88
C HIS A 26 -0.83 7.90 5.34
N GLU A 27 -0.69 8.11 6.66
CA GLU A 27 0.25 9.08 7.22
C GLU A 27 1.70 8.75 6.83
N TYR A 28 2.09 7.47 6.93
CA TYR A 28 3.40 6.99 6.49
C TYR A 28 3.63 7.29 5.00
N ALA A 29 2.67 6.91 4.14
CA ALA A 29 2.78 7.14 2.71
C ALA A 29 2.86 8.64 2.38
N GLY A 30 2.13 9.50 3.10
CA GLY A 30 2.18 10.96 2.91
C GLY A 30 3.49 11.60 3.39
N ALA A 31 4.19 10.98 4.34
CA ALA A 31 5.51 11.41 4.80
C ALA A 31 6.67 10.85 3.96
N SER A 32 6.39 9.87 3.09
CA SER A 32 7.40 9.24 2.26
C SER A 32 7.83 10.14 1.10
N PRO A 33 9.12 10.19 0.74
CA PRO A 33 9.59 10.89 -0.46
C PRO A 33 9.30 10.12 -1.75
N VAL A 34 8.81 8.88 -1.69
CA VAL A 34 8.61 8.03 -2.88
C VAL A 34 7.19 7.46 -2.99
N LEU A 35 6.36 7.63 -1.97
CA LEU A 35 4.96 7.22 -1.99
C LEU A 35 4.05 8.44 -2.04
N GLU A 36 2.91 8.26 -2.69
CA GLU A 36 1.85 9.25 -2.77
C GLU A 36 0.53 8.59 -2.38
N PRO A 37 -0.13 9.04 -1.32
CA PRO A 37 -1.49 8.62 -1.01
C PRO A 37 -2.48 9.12 -2.06
N LEU A 38 -3.39 8.25 -2.51
CA LEU A 38 -4.36 8.57 -3.56
C LEU A 38 -5.79 8.77 -3.05
N SER A 39 -6.08 8.33 -1.83
CA SER A 39 -7.39 8.51 -1.21
C SER A 39 -7.28 8.62 0.30
N THR A 40 -8.25 9.29 0.92
CA THR A 40 -8.45 9.20 2.37
C THR A 40 -8.77 7.74 2.75
N PRO A 41 -8.17 7.19 3.82
CA PRO A 41 -8.45 5.83 4.24
C PRO A 41 -9.88 5.64 4.68
N ALA A 42 -10.46 4.49 4.36
CA ALA A 42 -11.83 4.16 4.77
C ALA A 42 -11.95 2.64 4.99
N LEU A 43 -12.64 2.24 6.07
CA LEU A 43 -12.95 0.83 6.37
C LEU A 43 -11.72 -0.11 6.36
N GLY A 44 -10.58 0.37 6.87
CA GLY A 44 -9.33 -0.39 6.88
C GLY A 44 -8.63 -0.49 5.52
N ILE A 45 -9.05 0.30 4.53
CA ILE A 45 -8.46 0.35 3.20
C ILE A 45 -7.64 1.63 3.04
N VAL A 46 -6.43 1.48 2.49
CA VAL A 46 -5.59 2.59 2.05
C VAL A 46 -5.14 2.34 0.61
N CYS A 47 -5.18 3.40 -0.21
CA CYS A 47 -4.74 3.40 -1.59
C CYS A 47 -3.64 4.44 -1.78
N PHE A 48 -2.56 4.03 -2.43
CA PHE A 48 -1.37 4.85 -2.66
C PHE A 48 -0.66 4.37 -3.92
N ARG A 49 0.37 5.09 -4.34
CA ARG A 49 1.26 4.66 -5.43
C ARG A 49 2.69 5.05 -5.13
N VAL A 50 3.64 4.41 -5.79
CA VAL A 50 5.01 4.90 -5.92
C VAL A 50 4.98 6.10 -6.87
N ASN A 51 5.37 7.26 -6.36
CA ASN A 51 5.60 8.47 -7.11
C ASN A 51 6.70 9.29 -6.40
N PRO A 52 7.90 9.44 -7.00
CA PRO A 52 8.99 10.22 -6.40
C PRO A 52 8.74 11.74 -6.45
N GLY A 53 7.62 12.19 -7.01
CA GLY A 53 7.30 13.60 -7.21
C GLY A 53 8.11 14.23 -8.34
N GLY A 54 7.78 15.50 -8.63
CA GLY A 54 8.27 16.21 -9.80
C GLY A 54 7.64 15.70 -11.10
N ASP A 55 7.67 16.51 -12.16
CA ASP A 55 7.19 16.13 -13.50
C ASP A 55 8.13 15.11 -14.19
N LEU A 56 8.70 14.19 -13.42
CA LEU A 56 9.71 13.22 -13.84
C LEU A 56 9.12 12.09 -14.70
N LEU A 57 7.84 11.76 -14.49
CA LEU A 57 7.17 10.62 -15.11
C LEU A 57 5.75 10.99 -15.50
N ASP A 58 5.33 10.54 -16.68
CA ASP A 58 3.92 10.59 -17.07
C ASP A 58 3.10 9.47 -16.40
N GLU A 59 1.77 9.55 -16.52
CA GLU A 59 0.87 8.60 -15.86
C GLU A 59 1.09 7.15 -16.34
N ALA A 60 1.44 6.95 -17.62
CA ALA A 60 1.70 5.62 -18.16
C ALA A 60 2.98 5.01 -17.58
N ALA A 61 4.02 5.82 -17.39
CA ALA A 61 5.25 5.41 -16.75
C ALA A 61 5.05 5.12 -15.25
N LEU A 62 4.29 5.97 -14.54
CA LEU A 62 3.91 5.73 -13.14
C LEU A 62 3.10 4.45 -12.99
N GLU A 63 2.12 4.20 -13.86
CA GLU A 63 1.37 2.96 -13.88
C GLU A 63 2.29 1.76 -14.10
N GLY A 64 3.22 1.86 -15.06
CA GLY A 64 4.21 0.82 -15.32
C GLY A 64 5.08 0.50 -14.10
N VAL A 65 5.58 1.52 -13.39
CA VAL A 65 6.35 1.35 -12.15
C VAL A 65 5.51 0.63 -11.09
N ASN A 66 4.29 1.09 -10.85
CA ASN A 66 3.43 0.52 -9.82
C ASN A 66 2.98 -0.91 -10.12
N ARG A 67 2.78 -1.26 -11.39
CA ARG A 67 2.53 -2.64 -11.82
C ARG A 67 3.74 -3.54 -11.57
N THR A 68 4.95 -3.07 -11.88
CA THR A 68 6.19 -3.81 -11.57
C THR A 68 6.34 -4.03 -10.07
N VAL A 69 6.09 -3.01 -9.26
CA VAL A 69 6.16 -3.09 -7.80
C VAL A 69 5.15 -4.10 -7.26
N LEU A 70 3.89 -4.07 -7.72
CA LEU A 70 2.89 -5.06 -7.34
C LEU A 70 3.32 -6.49 -7.69
N ALA A 71 3.90 -6.68 -8.88
CA ALA A 71 4.40 -7.99 -9.29
C ALA A 71 5.56 -8.46 -8.41
N GLN A 72 6.51 -7.59 -8.06
CA GLN A 72 7.61 -7.92 -7.15
C GLN A 72 7.12 -8.26 -5.74
N MET A 73 6.18 -7.47 -5.20
CA MET A 73 5.54 -7.80 -3.91
C MET A 73 4.94 -9.21 -3.92
N PHE A 74 4.31 -9.62 -5.03
CA PHE A 74 3.69 -10.95 -5.11
C PHE A 74 4.69 -12.12 -5.11
N TRP A 75 5.91 -11.91 -5.63
CA TRP A 75 6.90 -12.97 -5.76
C TRP A 75 7.96 -12.97 -4.64
N ASP A 76 8.32 -11.79 -4.17
CA ASP A 76 9.52 -11.59 -3.33
C ASP A 76 9.19 -11.12 -1.91
N ASP A 77 7.91 -10.90 -1.57
CA ASP A 77 7.47 -10.41 -0.26
C ASP A 77 6.43 -11.35 0.39
N PRO A 78 6.47 -11.56 1.72
CA PRO A 78 5.47 -12.37 2.41
C PRO A 78 4.09 -11.68 2.49
N ALA A 79 4.00 -10.37 2.28
CA ALA A 79 2.75 -9.62 2.35
C ALA A 79 1.99 -9.64 1.01
N PHE A 80 0.69 -9.91 1.07
CA PHE A 80 -0.18 -9.83 -0.09
C PHE A 80 -0.93 -8.50 -0.13
N MET A 81 -0.84 -7.81 -1.27
CA MET A 81 -1.61 -6.59 -1.54
C MET A 81 -2.26 -6.64 -2.92
N SER A 82 -3.33 -5.87 -3.08
CA SER A 82 -4.08 -5.78 -4.34
C SER A 82 -3.78 -4.47 -5.06
N SER A 83 -4.35 -4.29 -6.25
CA SER A 83 -4.42 -2.99 -6.91
C SER A 83 -5.86 -2.63 -7.25
N THR A 84 -6.07 -1.38 -7.65
CA THR A 84 -7.32 -0.88 -8.21
C THR A 84 -7.06 0.31 -9.13
N MET A 85 -8.10 0.74 -9.86
CA MET A 85 -8.06 1.99 -10.62
C MET A 85 -8.90 3.03 -9.88
N LEU A 86 -8.29 4.15 -9.50
CA LEU A 86 -8.97 5.30 -8.90
C LEU A 86 -8.97 6.44 -9.90
N HIS A 87 -10.15 6.80 -10.43
CA HIS A 87 -10.30 7.91 -11.37
C HIS A 87 -9.34 7.86 -12.58
N GLY A 88 -8.97 6.66 -13.04
CA GLY A 88 -8.02 6.47 -14.15
C GLY A 88 -6.57 6.29 -13.73
N THR A 89 -6.24 6.45 -12.45
CA THR A 89 -4.90 6.21 -11.89
C THR A 89 -4.79 4.81 -11.30
N PHE A 90 -3.72 4.10 -11.65
CA PHE A 90 -3.39 2.80 -11.04
C PHE A 90 -2.91 2.99 -9.61
N ALA A 91 -3.60 2.35 -8.66
CA ALA A 91 -3.32 2.44 -7.24
C ALA A 91 -2.95 1.07 -6.66
N LEU A 92 -1.91 1.06 -5.83
CA LEU A 92 -1.63 -0.01 -4.88
C LEU A 92 -2.65 0.08 -3.74
N ARG A 93 -3.22 -1.06 -3.34
CA ARG A 93 -4.33 -1.13 -2.38
C ARG A 93 -4.07 -2.16 -1.29
N MET A 94 -4.01 -1.68 -0.05
CA MET A 94 -3.98 -2.52 1.16
C MET A 94 -5.35 -2.52 1.82
N CYS A 95 -5.82 -3.70 2.23
CA CYS A 95 -7.08 -3.91 2.94
C CYS A 95 -6.78 -4.64 4.25
N ILE A 96 -6.63 -3.88 5.32
CA ILE A 96 -6.10 -4.34 6.61
C ILE A 96 -7.27 -4.76 7.49
N ILE A 97 -7.72 -6.01 7.32
CA ILE A 97 -8.88 -6.57 8.02
C ILE A 97 -8.52 -7.78 8.90
N ASN A 98 -7.27 -8.23 8.86
CA ASN A 98 -6.82 -9.32 9.72
C ASN A 98 -6.57 -8.78 11.14
N HIS A 99 -7.30 -9.33 12.11
CA HIS A 99 -7.27 -8.87 13.50
C HIS A 99 -5.94 -9.14 14.22
N THR A 100 -5.03 -9.94 13.64
CA THR A 100 -3.69 -10.17 14.18
C THR A 100 -2.62 -9.29 13.53
N THR A 101 -2.96 -8.51 12.49
CA THR A 101 -2.01 -7.62 11.85
C THR A 101 -1.59 -6.50 12.81
N THR A 102 -0.30 -6.28 12.90
CA THR A 102 0.33 -5.26 13.72
C THR A 102 0.78 -4.08 12.85
N TRP A 103 1.19 -2.98 13.51
CA TRP A 103 1.78 -1.87 12.78
C TRP A 103 3.11 -2.25 12.10
N ASP A 104 3.91 -3.12 12.74
CA ASP A 104 5.19 -3.53 12.16
C ASP A 104 5.00 -4.32 10.87
N ASP A 105 4.00 -5.21 10.80
CA ASP A 105 3.67 -5.93 9.55
C ASP A 105 3.33 -4.95 8.41
N VAL A 106 2.53 -3.92 8.72
CA VAL A 106 2.11 -2.89 7.76
C VAL A 106 3.30 -2.02 7.33
N ARG A 107 4.12 -1.60 8.30
CA ARG A 107 5.31 -0.78 8.05
C ARG A 107 6.33 -1.52 7.20
N GLU A 108 6.63 -2.78 7.52
CA GLU A 108 7.54 -3.61 6.73
C GLU A 108 7.04 -3.79 5.30
N THR A 109 5.73 -3.97 5.12
CA THR A 109 5.11 -4.02 3.79
C THR A 109 5.32 -2.69 3.02
N LEU A 110 5.12 -1.55 3.67
CA LEU A 110 5.32 -0.23 3.06
C LEU A 110 6.81 0.01 2.72
N GLU A 111 7.73 -0.33 3.62
CA GLU A 111 9.18 -0.29 3.39
C GLU A 111 9.60 -1.17 2.21
N ALA A 112 8.96 -2.34 2.03
CA ALA A 112 9.16 -3.20 0.88
C ALA A 112 8.68 -2.56 -0.42
N VAL A 113 7.47 -1.97 -0.42
CA VAL A 113 6.96 -1.21 -1.58
C VAL A 113 7.92 -0.07 -1.95
N GLU A 114 8.43 0.68 -0.98
CA GLU A 114 9.41 1.74 -1.26
C GLU A 114 10.72 1.19 -1.84
N ARG A 115 11.24 0.09 -1.29
CA ARG A 115 12.46 -0.56 -1.79
C ARG A 115 12.31 -0.99 -3.24
N PHE A 116 11.21 -1.68 -3.56
CA PHE A 116 10.89 -2.09 -4.93
C PHE A 116 10.61 -0.89 -5.84
N GLY A 117 9.94 0.14 -5.33
CA GLY A 117 9.70 1.39 -6.05
C GLY A 117 11.00 2.08 -6.44
N ARG A 118 11.93 2.29 -5.49
CA ARG A 118 13.25 2.87 -5.77
C ARG A 118 14.04 2.05 -6.78
N LYS A 119 14.00 0.71 -6.67
CA LYS A 119 14.64 -0.20 -7.64
C LYS A 119 14.04 -0.01 -9.04
N ALA A 120 12.72 -0.08 -9.19
CA ALA A 120 12.04 0.06 -10.47
C ALA A 120 12.26 1.45 -11.11
N LEU A 121 12.33 2.51 -10.30
CA LEU A 121 12.66 3.85 -10.76
C LEU A 121 14.12 3.94 -11.27
N SER A 122 15.06 3.31 -10.56
CA SER A 122 16.49 3.31 -10.96
C SER A 122 16.75 2.52 -12.24
N GLU A 123 16.09 1.38 -12.42
CA GLU A 123 16.24 0.51 -13.60
C GLU A 123 15.68 1.18 -14.87
N ARG A 124 14.72 2.09 -14.73
CA ARG A 124 14.20 2.91 -15.85
C ARG A 124 15.10 4.09 -16.21
N GLY A 125 15.87 4.62 -15.25
CA GLY A 125 16.82 5.71 -15.47
C GLY A 125 18.16 5.25 -16.07
N ALA A 126 18.42 3.94 -16.10
CA ALA A 126 19.59 3.40 -16.78
C ALA A 126 19.39 3.56 -18.30
N PRO A 127 20.31 4.25 -19.02
CA PRO A 127 20.23 4.33 -20.46
C PRO A 127 20.30 2.91 -21.04
N SER A 128 19.24 2.50 -21.73
CA SER A 128 19.26 1.35 -22.61
C SER A 128 20.36 1.55 -23.64
N GLY A 129 21.44 0.78 -23.51
CA GLY A 129 22.52 0.71 -24.51
C GLY A 129 22.07 0.07 -25.81
#